data_AF-A0AAW0JZT2-F1
#
_entry.id   AF-A0AAW0JZT2-F1
#
_cell.length_a   1.000
_cell.length_b   1.000
_cell.length_c   1.000
_cell.angle_alpha   90.00
_cell.angle_beta   90.00
_cell.angle_gamma   90.00
#
_symmetry.space_group_name_H-M   'P 1'
#
loop_
_entity.id
_entity.type
_entity.pdbx_description
1 polymer ?
#
loop_
_entity_poly.entity_id
_entity_poly.type
_entity_poly.pdbx_seq_one_letter_code
_entity_poly.pdbx_strand_id
1 'polypeptide(L)'
;MSGFLDLGYVGDQFTWRKHFANGHSLWERLDRGLANHDWFMKFSSSKVHHLHSDFSDHLPLWITLDGLDIPTFSKPFRFEEMWLSDRGCSEIVEAVWLSREDGDVQDHVIRKIDNCGKELRVWNQNCIGNVRMMLSRKRKELKEAEKVAMRSRNNQQFRELKKEIAELVDKENRLWF
;
A
#
# COMPACT_ATOMS: atom_id res chain seq x y z
N MET A 1 12.34 -22.04 -29.19
CA MET A 1 12.32 -20.67 -28.63
C MET A 1 10.91 -20.42 -28.12
N SER A 2 10.76 -20.13 -26.83
CA SER A 2 9.45 -19.84 -26.23
C SER A 2 8.86 -18.58 -26.87
N GLY A 3 7.63 -18.65 -27.38
CA GLY A 3 6.94 -17.55 -28.09
C GLY A 3 6.44 -16.40 -27.20
N PHE A 4 7.13 -16.13 -26.10
CA PHE A 4 6.78 -15.11 -25.13
C PHE A 4 7.84 -13.99 -25.11
N LEU A 5 7.36 -12.75 -25.03
CA LEU A 5 8.11 -11.51 -24.95
C LEU A 5 8.12 -11.03 -23.50
N ASP A 6 9.29 -10.63 -22.98
CA ASP A 6 9.39 -9.93 -21.68
C ASP A 6 8.83 -8.52 -21.85
N LEU A 7 7.87 -8.15 -21.00
CA LEU A 7 7.22 -6.83 -21.04
C LEU A 7 8.10 -5.70 -20.50
N GLY A 8 9.31 -6.02 -20.02
CA GLY A 8 10.16 -5.07 -19.32
C GLY A 8 9.62 -4.73 -17.94
N TYR A 9 10.14 -3.65 -17.36
CA TYR A 9 9.70 -3.17 -16.06
C TYR A 9 9.99 -1.67 -15.85
N VAL A 10 9.32 -1.10 -14.85
CA VAL A 10 9.54 0.24 -14.30
C VAL A 10 9.77 0.10 -12.80
N GLY A 11 10.83 0.73 -12.28
CA GLY A 11 11.22 0.64 -10.88
C GLY A 11 12.54 -0.10 -10.69
N ASP A 12 12.71 -0.73 -9.53
CA ASP A 12 13.97 -1.37 -9.14
C ASP A 12 14.34 -2.53 -10.07
N GLN A 13 15.62 -2.74 -10.33
CA GLN A 13 16.09 -3.80 -11.24
C GLN A 13 15.78 -5.22 -10.73
N PHE A 14 15.78 -5.41 -9.42
CA PHE A 14 15.65 -6.70 -8.76
C PHE A 14 14.29 -6.80 -8.08
N THR A 15 13.66 -7.96 -8.18
CA THR A 15 12.37 -8.23 -7.52
C THR A 15 12.52 -9.10 -6.30
N TRP A 16 13.71 -9.64 -6.05
CA TRP A 16 14.01 -10.45 -4.90
C TRP A 16 15.36 -10.07 -4.30
N ARG A 17 15.46 -10.12 -2.96
CA ARG A 17 16.70 -9.88 -2.23
C ARG A 17 16.83 -10.83 -1.03
N LYS A 18 18.04 -11.32 -0.77
CA LYS A 18 18.36 -12.09 0.44
C LYS A 18 19.62 -11.58 1.09
N HIS A 19 19.52 -11.34 2.39
CA HIS A 19 20.62 -10.89 3.25
C HIS A 19 21.05 -12.05 4.14
N PHE A 20 22.34 -12.39 4.11
CA PHE A 20 22.92 -13.47 4.92
C PHE A 20 23.60 -12.89 6.16
N ALA A 21 23.60 -13.65 7.25
CA ALA A 21 24.18 -13.22 8.54
C ALA A 21 25.70 -12.92 8.46
N ASN A 22 26.40 -13.47 7.47
CA ASN A 22 27.81 -13.22 7.23
C ASN A 22 28.09 -11.92 6.45
N GLY A 23 27.08 -11.07 6.25
CA GLY A 23 27.21 -9.78 5.56
C GLY A 23 27.11 -9.86 4.03
N HIS A 24 27.01 -11.05 3.45
CA HIS A 24 26.72 -11.19 2.02
C HIS A 24 25.25 -10.92 1.71
N SER A 25 24.98 -10.44 0.50
CA SER A 25 23.63 -10.19 0.02
C SER A 25 23.52 -10.54 -1.45
N LEU A 26 22.37 -11.07 -1.85
CA LEU A 26 22.04 -11.44 -3.23
C LEU A 26 20.80 -10.68 -3.66
N TRP A 27 20.78 -10.26 -4.92
CA TRP A 27 19.66 -9.60 -5.56
C TRP A 27 19.42 -10.22 -6.92
N GLU A 28 18.18 -10.60 -7.18
CA GLU A 28 17.79 -11.25 -8.43
C GLU A 28 16.44 -10.70 -8.93
N ARG A 29 16.23 -10.76 -10.24
CA ARG A 29 14.92 -10.48 -10.86
C ARG A 29 14.24 -11.81 -11.17
N LEU A 30 13.54 -12.34 -10.17
CA LEU A 30 12.82 -13.63 -10.24
C LEU A 30 11.40 -13.48 -10.81
N ASP A 31 10.79 -12.31 -10.61
CA ASP A 31 9.40 -12.05 -11.01
C ASP A 31 9.39 -11.23 -12.30
N ARG A 32 8.66 -11.70 -13.33
CA ARG A 32 8.60 -11.06 -14.65
C ARG A 32 7.20 -11.17 -15.28
N GLY A 33 6.78 -10.12 -15.97
CA GLY A 33 5.62 -10.16 -16.85
C GLY A 33 6.03 -10.61 -18.25
N LEU A 34 5.47 -11.71 -18.72
CA LEU A 34 5.70 -12.24 -20.07
C LEU A 34 4.38 -12.25 -20.86
N ALA A 35 4.41 -11.90 -22.13
CA ALA A 35 3.25 -11.88 -23.01
C ALA A 35 3.52 -12.60 -24.33
N ASN A 36 2.51 -13.26 -24.89
CA ASN A 36 2.60 -13.74 -26.26
C ASN A 36 2.33 -12.60 -27.26
N HIS A 37 2.52 -12.88 -28.55
CA HIS A 37 2.34 -11.89 -29.60
C HIS A 37 0.92 -11.29 -29.61
N ASP A 38 -0.12 -12.13 -29.53
CA ASP A 38 -1.51 -11.67 -29.58
C ASP A 38 -1.88 -10.74 -28.42
N TRP A 39 -1.35 -11.01 -27.22
CA TRP A 39 -1.54 -10.14 -26.07
C TRP A 39 -0.79 -8.82 -26.22
N PHE A 40 0.46 -8.87 -26.67
CA PHE A 40 1.28 -7.67 -26.88
C PHE A 40 0.64 -6.73 -27.91
N MET A 41 0.07 -7.28 -28.99
CA MET A 41 -0.64 -6.48 -30.00
C MET A 41 -1.91 -5.81 -29.45
N LYS A 42 -2.57 -6.40 -28.44
CA LYS A 42 -3.77 -5.82 -27.80
C LYS A 42 -3.42 -4.77 -26.74
N PHE A 43 -2.33 -4.98 -26.00
CA PHE A 43 -1.95 -4.15 -24.85
C PHE A 43 -0.50 -3.66 -24.97
N SER A 44 -0.17 -3.06 -26.11
CA SER A 44 1.21 -2.74 -26.50
C SER A 44 1.93 -1.78 -25.56
N SER A 45 1.19 -0.91 -24.86
CA SER A 45 1.77 0.06 -23.92
C SER A 45 1.69 -0.41 -22.46
N SER A 46 1.46 -1.70 -22.23
CA SER A 46 1.44 -2.25 -20.87
C SER A 46 2.76 -2.02 -20.15
N LYS A 47 2.69 -1.80 -18.84
CA LYS A 47 3.88 -1.62 -18.00
C LYS A 47 3.80 -2.52 -16.78
N VAL A 48 4.91 -3.18 -16.49
CA VAL A 48 5.11 -3.89 -15.22
C VAL A 48 5.85 -2.95 -14.28
N HIS A 49 5.26 -2.63 -13.14
CA HIS A 49 5.86 -1.78 -12.11
C HIS A 49 6.31 -2.64 -10.94
N HIS A 50 7.55 -2.47 -10.51
CA HIS A 50 8.04 -3.09 -9.28
C HIS A 50 7.69 -2.17 -8.11
N LEU A 51 6.82 -2.64 -7.21
CA LEU A 51 6.40 -1.89 -6.04
C LEU A 51 7.37 -2.13 -4.88
N HIS A 52 7.70 -1.05 -4.17
CA HIS A 52 8.55 -1.14 -2.99
C HIS A 52 7.89 -1.97 -1.89
N SER A 53 8.68 -2.83 -1.25
CA SER A 53 8.27 -3.62 -0.09
C SER A 53 9.33 -3.51 1.00
N ASP A 54 8.90 -3.14 2.21
CA ASP A 54 9.77 -2.99 3.37
C ASP A 54 10.02 -4.34 4.09
N PHE A 55 9.04 -5.26 4.05
CA PHE A 55 9.03 -6.46 4.89
C PHE A 55 9.08 -7.79 4.13
N SER A 56 8.98 -7.77 2.80
CA SER A 56 9.18 -8.97 1.98
C SER A 56 10.57 -8.97 1.36
N ASP A 57 11.12 -10.16 1.19
CA ASP A 57 12.26 -10.40 0.32
C ASP A 57 11.90 -10.29 -1.16
N HIS A 58 10.60 -10.27 -1.51
CA HIS A 58 10.08 -9.98 -2.84
C HIS A 58 9.49 -8.55 -2.97
N LEU A 59 9.52 -8.03 -4.20
CA LEU A 59 8.80 -6.83 -4.63
C LEU A 59 7.52 -7.23 -5.39
N PRO A 60 6.33 -6.73 -4.98
CA PRO A 60 5.11 -6.95 -5.73
C PRO A 60 5.19 -6.37 -7.14
N LEU A 61 4.63 -7.08 -8.13
CA LEU A 61 4.47 -6.60 -9.49
C LEU A 61 3.07 -6.02 -9.69
N TRP A 62 3.00 -4.80 -10.21
CA TRP A 62 1.76 -4.18 -10.66
C TRP A 62 1.78 -4.03 -12.17
N ILE A 63 0.80 -4.60 -12.88
CA ILE A 63 0.70 -4.47 -14.33
C ILE A 63 -0.39 -3.46 -14.67
N THR A 64 -0.03 -2.37 -15.35
CA THR A 64 -0.99 -1.45 -15.96
C THR A 64 -1.18 -1.81 -17.41
N LEU A 65 -2.42 -2.08 -17.81
CA LEU A 65 -2.80 -2.30 -19.21
C LEU A 65 -3.22 -0.97 -19.82
N ASP A 66 -2.75 -0.71 -21.04
CA ASP A 66 -3.19 0.47 -21.79
C ASP A 66 -4.50 0.16 -22.54
N GLY A 67 -5.39 1.15 -22.65
CA GLY A 67 -6.65 1.04 -23.40
C GLY A 67 -7.75 0.19 -22.77
N LEU A 68 -7.63 -0.22 -21.49
CA LEU A 68 -8.71 -0.89 -20.76
C LEU A 68 -9.26 0.01 -19.66
N ASP A 69 -10.51 0.44 -19.83
CA ASP A 69 -11.33 0.94 -18.72
C ASP A 69 -11.71 -0.24 -17.83
N ILE A 70 -10.87 -0.54 -16.84
CA ILE A 70 -11.19 -1.55 -15.83
C ILE A 70 -12.33 -0.96 -14.97
N PRO A 71 -13.51 -1.60 -14.92
CA PRO A 71 -14.60 -1.13 -14.08
C PRO A 71 -14.11 -1.01 -12.64
N THR A 72 -14.36 0.14 -12.01
CA THR A 72 -14.09 0.31 -10.59
C THR A 72 -15.05 -0.57 -9.81
N PHE A 73 -14.59 -1.75 -9.39
CA PHE A 73 -15.34 -2.58 -8.47
C PHE A 73 -15.30 -1.96 -7.06
N SER A 74 -16.47 -1.85 -6.45
CA SER A 74 -16.59 -1.61 -5.00
C SER A 74 -15.79 -2.71 -4.27
N LYS A 75 -14.70 -2.33 -3.61
CA LYS A 75 -13.98 -3.28 -2.76
C LYS A 75 -14.90 -3.70 -1.61
N PRO A 76 -15.08 -5.02 -1.39
CA PRO A 76 -15.83 -5.48 -0.22
C PRO A 76 -15.16 -4.95 1.04
N PHE A 77 -15.96 -4.69 2.07
CA PHE A 77 -15.40 -4.38 3.37
C PHE A 77 -14.57 -5.58 3.86
N ARG A 78 -13.38 -5.28 4.38
CA ARG A 78 -12.52 -6.25 5.06
C ARG A 78 -12.09 -5.61 6.36
N PHE A 79 -12.28 -6.34 7.43
CA PHE A 79 -11.71 -5.99 8.71
C PHE A 79 -10.20 -6.25 8.66
N GLU A 80 -9.40 -5.28 9.09
CA GLU A 80 -7.94 -5.45 9.21
C GLU A 80 -7.61 -5.76 10.67
N GLU A 81 -6.93 -6.87 10.94
CA GLU A 81 -6.55 -7.31 12.30
C GLU A 81 -5.85 -6.21 13.10
N MET A 82 -5.00 -5.47 12.40
CA MET A 82 -4.31 -4.25 12.78
C MET A 82 -5.20 -3.24 13.56
N TRP A 83 -6.49 -3.18 13.27
CA TRP A 83 -7.41 -2.26 13.96
C TRP A 83 -7.61 -2.61 15.43
N LEU A 84 -7.40 -3.87 15.83
CA LEU A 84 -7.53 -4.31 17.22
C LEU A 84 -6.50 -3.66 18.16
N SER A 85 -5.38 -3.18 17.63
CA SER A 85 -4.34 -2.46 18.38
C SER A 85 -4.74 -1.02 18.75
N ASP A 86 -5.77 -0.45 18.12
CA ASP A 86 -6.23 0.92 18.36
C ASP A 86 -7.58 0.93 19.10
N ARG A 87 -7.65 1.73 20.18
CA ARG A 87 -8.87 1.88 20.98
C ARG A 87 -10.06 2.39 20.18
N GLY A 88 -9.81 3.18 19.15
CA GLY A 88 -10.85 3.67 18.24
C GLY A 88 -11.65 2.54 17.59
N CYS A 89 -11.02 1.39 17.31
CA CYS A 89 -11.75 0.22 16.80
C CYS A 89 -12.76 -0.32 17.81
N SER A 90 -12.34 -0.55 19.06
CA SER A 90 -13.25 -1.04 20.10
C SER A 90 -14.35 -0.04 20.42
N GLU A 91 -14.02 1.25 20.49
CA GLU A 91 -14.97 2.33 20.77
C GLU A 91 -16.05 2.43 19.68
N ILE A 92 -15.67 2.31 18.40
CA ILE A 92 -16.62 2.33 17.29
C ILE A 92 -17.53 1.11 17.32
N VAL A 93 -16.96 -0.08 17.50
CA VAL A 93 -17.74 -1.32 17.55
C VAL A 93 -18.74 -1.24 18.72
N GLU A 94 -18.30 -0.83 19.91
CA GLU A 94 -19.16 -0.69 21.08
C GLU A 94 -20.28 0.35 20.85
N ALA A 95 -19.94 1.53 20.31
CA ALA A 95 -20.92 2.58 20.04
C ALA A 95 -22.01 2.11 19.04
N VAL A 96 -21.62 1.40 17.98
CA VAL A 96 -22.59 0.85 17.00
C VAL A 96 -23.37 -0.31 17.62
N TRP A 97 -22.74 -1.14 18.44
CA TRP A 97 -23.41 -2.29 19.05
C TRP A 97 -24.44 -1.89 20.10
N LEU A 98 -24.16 -0.82 20.86
CA LEU A 98 -25.06 -0.29 21.89
C LEU A 98 -26.06 0.73 21.36
N SER A 99 -25.94 1.16 20.09
CA SER A 99 -26.91 2.07 19.49
C SER A 99 -28.32 1.44 19.46
N ARG A 100 -29.32 2.26 19.83
CA ARG A 100 -30.73 1.88 19.66
C ARG A 100 -31.07 1.97 18.18
N GLU A 101 -31.42 0.84 17.57
CA GLU A 101 -32.04 0.83 16.25
C GLU A 101 -33.54 0.58 16.43
N ASP A 102 -34.36 1.47 15.91
CA ASP A 102 -35.79 1.22 15.73
C ASP A 102 -35.97 0.37 14.46
N GLY A 103 -36.68 -0.76 14.55
CA GLY A 103 -36.98 -1.62 13.40
C GLY A 103 -37.24 -3.07 13.76
N ASP A 104 -37.57 -3.87 12.74
CA ASP A 104 -37.84 -5.30 12.88
C ASP A 104 -36.63 -6.06 13.44
N VAL A 105 -36.90 -7.10 14.22
CA VAL A 105 -35.90 -7.94 14.89
C VAL A 105 -35.16 -8.80 13.87
N GLN A 106 -35.83 -9.13 12.75
CA GLN A 106 -35.18 -9.76 11.61
C GLN A 106 -34.07 -8.85 11.05
N ASP A 107 -32.92 -9.44 10.77
CA ASP A 107 -31.71 -8.80 10.23
C ASP A 107 -31.04 -7.73 11.11
N HIS A 108 -31.45 -7.54 12.36
CA HIS A 108 -30.84 -6.56 13.27
C HIS A 108 -29.32 -6.75 13.44
N VAL A 109 -28.87 -7.99 13.61
CA VAL A 109 -27.42 -8.30 13.72
C VAL A 109 -26.69 -7.98 12.43
N ILE A 110 -27.29 -8.28 11.27
CA ILE A 110 -26.69 -8.01 9.96
C ILE A 110 -26.53 -6.50 9.76
N ARG A 111 -27.56 -5.71 10.10
CA ARG A 111 -27.49 -4.23 10.05
C ARG A 111 -26.39 -3.67 10.94
N LYS A 112 -26.26 -4.18 12.17
CA LYS A 112 -25.17 -3.76 13.07
C LYS A 112 -23.79 -4.08 12.52
N ILE A 113 -23.59 -5.27 11.94
CA ILE A 113 -22.33 -5.63 11.29
C ILE A 113 -22.02 -4.68 10.13
N ASP A 114 -23.01 -4.39 9.27
CA ASP A 114 -22.87 -3.46 8.16
C ASP A 114 -22.53 -2.03 8.62
N ASN A 115 -23.20 -1.57 9.68
CA ASN A 115 -22.97 -0.25 10.27
C ASN A 115 -21.57 -0.16 10.91
N CYS A 116 -21.13 -1.21 11.63
CA CYS A 116 -19.76 -1.31 12.12
C CYS A 116 -18.77 -1.20 10.96
N GLY A 117 -19.01 -1.91 9.87
CA GLY A 117 -18.14 -1.88 8.70
C GLY A 117 -18.05 -0.50 8.03
N LYS A 118 -19.16 0.25 8.00
CA LYS A 118 -19.18 1.63 7.48
C LYS A 118 -18.40 2.58 8.38
N GLU A 119 -18.65 2.58 9.69
CA GLU A 119 -17.99 3.48 10.63
C GLU A 119 -16.49 3.18 10.74
N LEU A 120 -16.10 1.90 10.82
CA LEU A 120 -14.70 1.49 10.79
C LEU A 120 -14.00 1.91 9.49
N ARG A 121 -14.71 1.87 8.35
CA ARG A 121 -14.15 2.33 7.07
C ARG A 121 -13.88 3.83 7.08
N VAL A 122 -14.81 4.64 7.59
CA VAL A 122 -14.64 6.10 7.70
C VAL A 122 -13.49 6.43 8.65
N TRP A 123 -13.46 5.78 9.82
CA TRP A 123 -12.38 5.94 10.78
C TRP A 123 -11.02 5.53 10.21
N ASN A 124 -10.92 4.37 9.54
CA ASN A 124 -9.69 3.91 8.89
C ASN A 124 -9.19 4.91 7.83
N GLN A 125 -10.08 5.49 7.02
CA GLN A 125 -9.70 6.53 6.06
C GLN A 125 -9.14 7.78 6.74
N ASN A 126 -9.80 8.24 7.80
CA ASN A 126 -9.43 9.47 8.51
C ASN A 126 -8.17 9.33 9.38
N CYS A 127 -7.92 8.15 9.94
CA CYS A 127 -6.81 7.92 10.85
C CYS A 127 -5.61 7.28 10.14
N ILE A 128 -5.83 6.19 9.40
CA ILE A 128 -4.76 5.34 8.85
C ILE A 128 -4.47 5.71 7.38
N GLY A 129 -5.52 5.91 6.58
CA GLY A 129 -5.40 6.38 5.20
C GLY A 129 -4.65 7.71 5.10
N ASN A 130 -4.93 8.63 6.02
CA ASN A 130 -4.20 9.88 6.14
C ASN A 130 -2.71 9.67 6.48
N VAL A 131 -2.35 8.73 7.35
CA VAL A 131 -0.94 8.41 7.66
C VAL A 131 -0.20 7.88 6.43
N ARG A 132 -0.77 6.91 5.70
CA ARG A 132 -0.19 6.36 4.47
C ARG A 132 -0.02 7.43 3.38
N MET A 133 -1.03 8.29 3.20
CA MET A 133 -0.98 9.40 2.24
C MET A 133 0.11 10.41 2.63
N MET A 134 0.20 10.78 3.90
CA MET A 134 1.23 11.69 4.41
C MET A 134 2.64 11.10 4.23
N LEU A 135 2.83 9.80 4.48
CA LEU A 135 4.09 9.11 4.25
C LEU A 135 4.50 9.15 2.78
N SER A 136 3.58 8.85 1.87
CA SER A 136 3.85 8.88 0.43
C SER A 136 4.28 10.29 -0.02
N ARG A 137 3.54 11.32 0.41
CA ARG A 137 3.87 12.72 0.13
C ARG A 137 5.25 13.10 0.68
N LYS A 138 5.53 12.83 1.96
CA LYS A 138 6.80 13.20 2.58
C LYS A 138 7.98 12.43 2.00
N ARG A 139 7.83 11.15 1.60
CA ARG A 139 8.88 10.40 0.90
C ARG A 139 9.20 11.02 -0.46
N LYS A 140 8.20 11.56 -1.18
CA LYS A 140 8.44 12.32 -2.43
C LYS A 140 9.16 13.64 -2.15
N GLU A 141 8.74 14.39 -1.14
CA GLU A 141 9.40 15.63 -0.71
C GLU A 141 10.85 15.39 -0.29
N LEU A 142 11.12 14.28 0.42
CA LEU A 142 12.47 13.90 0.86
C LEU A 142 13.41 13.69 -0.34
N LYS A 143 12.94 13.01 -1.40
CA LYS A 143 13.71 12.81 -2.64
C LYS A 143 14.08 14.14 -3.31
N GLU A 144 13.19 15.12 -3.30
CA GLU A 144 13.48 16.45 -3.85
C GLU A 144 14.42 17.25 -2.94
N ALA A 145 14.20 17.22 -1.62
CA ALA A 145 15.07 17.86 -0.63
C ALA A 145 16.51 17.33 -0.67
N GLU A 146 16.69 16.04 -0.96
CA GLU A 146 18.00 15.44 -1.16
C GLU A 146 18.74 16.04 -2.37
N LYS A 147 18.06 16.20 -3.50
CA LYS A 147 18.62 16.86 -4.70
C LYS A 147 18.99 18.32 -4.43
N VAL A 148 18.17 19.04 -3.67
CA VAL A 148 18.45 20.43 -3.27
C VAL A 148 19.67 20.48 -2.35
N ALA A 149 19.74 19.60 -1.35
CA ALA A 149 20.87 19.54 -0.42
C ALA A 149 22.20 19.22 -1.11
N MET A 150 22.19 18.37 -2.15
CA MET A 150 23.39 18.12 -2.98
C MET A 150 23.92 19.38 -3.67
N ARG A 151 23.03 20.31 -4.05
CA ARG A 151 23.40 21.56 -4.74
C ARG A 151 23.74 22.69 -3.76
N SER A 152 22.94 22.87 -2.72
CA SER A 152 23.03 23.98 -1.78
C SER A 152 23.96 23.70 -0.59
N ARG A 153 24.36 22.44 -0.37
CA ARG A 153 25.04 21.94 0.85
C ARG A 153 24.25 22.16 2.15
N ASN A 154 22.99 22.58 2.07
CA ASN A 154 22.10 22.72 3.22
C ASN A 154 21.13 21.53 3.26
N ASN A 155 21.24 20.70 4.31
CA ASN A 155 20.44 19.50 4.49
C ASN A 155 19.40 19.61 5.62
N GLN A 156 19.08 20.82 6.10
CA GLN A 156 18.15 21.03 7.21
C GLN A 156 16.77 20.42 6.91
N GLN A 157 16.18 20.79 5.77
CA GLN A 157 14.88 20.26 5.33
C GLN A 157 14.90 18.73 5.14
N PHE A 158 16.01 18.19 4.63
CA PHE A 158 16.18 16.74 4.47
C PHE A 158 16.17 16.01 5.83
N ARG A 159 16.84 16.56 6.83
CA ARG A 159 16.87 15.99 8.20
C ARG A 159 15.50 16.06 8.87
N GLU A 160 14.79 17.18 8.74
CA GLU A 160 13.43 17.36 9.26
C GLU A 160 12.46 16.35 8.64
N LEU A 161 12.43 16.25 7.31
CA LEU A 161 11.59 15.28 6.60
C LEU A 161 11.92 13.83 6.99
N LYS A 162 13.20 13.49 7.19
CA LYS A 162 13.59 12.16 7.70
C LYS A 162 12.98 11.88 9.07
N LYS A 163 13.01 12.85 9.99
CA LYS A 163 12.45 12.69 11.33
C LYS A 163 10.94 12.50 11.28
N GLU A 164 10.23 13.34 10.53
CA GLU A 164 8.77 13.23 10.38
C GLU A 164 8.35 11.92 9.71
N ILE A 165 9.10 11.44 8.72
CA ILE A 165 8.86 10.12 8.12
C ILE A 165 9.06 9.02 9.16
N ALA A 166 10.10 9.09 9.99
CA ALA A 166 10.34 8.09 11.02
C ALA A 166 9.18 8.03 12.04
N GLU A 167 8.66 9.18 12.49
CA GLU A 167 7.50 9.25 13.38
C GLU A 167 6.24 8.67 12.74
N LEU A 168 6.00 8.96 11.46
CA LEU A 168 4.86 8.41 10.74
C LEU A 168 4.99 6.91 10.45
N VAL A 169 6.21 6.42 10.16
CA VAL A 169 6.50 5.00 10.00
C VAL A 169 6.29 4.27 11.32
N ASP A 170 6.74 4.84 12.44
CA ASP A 170 6.49 4.27 13.76
C ASP A 170 4.99 4.23 14.10
N LYS A 171 4.25 5.28 13.75
CA LYS A 171 2.79 5.30 13.89
C LYS A 171 2.12 4.25 13.00
N GLU A 172 2.56 4.10 11.75
CA GLU A 172 2.06 3.07 10.84
C GLU A 172 2.40 1.66 11.37
N ASN A 173 3.64 1.41 11.79
CA ASN A 173 4.07 0.13 12.33
C ASN A 173 3.28 -0.27 13.58
N ARG A 174 2.99 0.67 14.50
CA ARG A 174 2.12 0.42 15.65
C ARG A 174 0.68 0.09 15.29
N LEU A 175 0.25 0.40 14.07
CA LEU A 175 -1.04 -0.05 13.56
C LEU A 175 -0.95 -1.47 13.01
N TRP A 176 0.21 -1.90 12.50
CA TRP A 176 0.43 -3.24 11.94
C TRP A 176 0.77 -4.33 12.98
N PHE A 177 1.11 -3.95 14.21
CA PHE A 177 1.50 -4.83 15.32
C PHE A 177 0.66 -4.56 16.57
#